data_AF-A0A9E5R4U7-F1
#
_entry.id   AF-A0A9E5R4U7-F1
#
_cell.length_a   1.000
_cell.length_b   1.000
_cell.length_c   1.000
_cell.angle_alpha   90.00
_cell.angle_beta   90.00
_cell.angle_gamma   90.00
#
_symmetry.space_group_name_H-M   'P 1'
#
loop_
_entity.id
_entity.type
_entity.pdbx_description
1 polymer ?
#
loop_
_entity_poly.entity_id
_entity_poly.type
_entity_poly.pdbx_seq_one_letter_code
_entity_poly.pdbx_strand_id
1 'polypeptide(L)'
;MTIDEEALKSATAMIQQGRQYMQAGSLASTVRSRSLSKDAPEISPESAVQYQQAVAMFTQAISIYPDSAEAYMGRAYCKSFLKMDCNDVIEDFQNAESAYRRREQTNEANNISRLIKEYMNKMGIQ
;
A
#
# COMPACT_ATOMS: atom_id res chain seq x y z
N MET A 1 -16.15 6.94 17.26
CA MET A 1 -14.96 7.50 17.95
C MET A 1 -14.31 8.45 16.96
N THR A 2 -14.46 9.75 17.16
CA THR A 2 -13.87 10.78 16.30
C THR A 2 -12.39 10.89 16.64
N ILE A 3 -11.51 10.66 15.66
CA ILE A 3 -10.09 10.95 15.82
C ILE A 3 -9.92 12.46 16.00
N ASP A 4 -8.97 12.87 16.83
CA ASP A 4 -8.64 14.29 16.97
C ASP A 4 -8.09 14.86 15.65
N GLU A 5 -8.38 16.14 15.37
CA GLU A 5 -7.95 16.79 14.12
C GLU A 5 -6.42 16.80 13.98
N GLU A 6 -5.69 16.94 15.08
CA GLU A 6 -4.23 16.88 15.11
C GLU A 6 -3.71 15.48 14.78
N ALA A 7 -4.37 14.45 15.30
CA ALA A 7 -4.06 13.07 14.97
C ALA A 7 -4.29 12.77 13.47
N LEU A 8 -5.38 13.28 12.89
CA LEU A 8 -5.63 13.15 11.46
C LEU A 8 -4.59 13.89 10.60
N LYS A 9 -4.18 15.09 11.01
CA LYS A 9 -3.09 15.84 10.35
C LYS A 9 -1.78 15.07 10.40
N SER A 10 -1.45 14.51 11.55
CA SER A 10 -0.26 13.68 11.75
C SER A 10 -0.27 12.44 10.84
N ALA A 11 -1.37 11.69 10.83
CA ALA A 11 -1.54 10.53 9.95
C ALA A 11 -1.42 10.93 8.47
N THR A 12 -2.03 12.05 8.07
CA THR A 12 -1.96 12.55 6.69
C THR A 12 -0.54 12.94 6.29
N ALA A 13 0.22 13.58 7.18
CA ALA A 13 1.62 13.91 6.95
C ALA A 13 2.48 12.65 6.77
N MET A 14 2.26 11.62 7.60
CA MET A 14 2.93 10.33 7.47
C MET A 14 2.60 9.65 6.14
N ILE A 15 1.32 9.64 5.71
CA ILE A 15 0.94 9.10 4.40
C ILE A 15 1.66 9.86 3.29
N GLN A 16 1.73 11.20 3.37
CA GLN A 16 2.40 12.01 2.37
C GLN A 16 3.90 11.74 2.31
N GLN A 17 4.58 11.61 3.44
CA GLN A 17 5.99 11.20 3.48
C GLN A 17 6.18 9.78 2.94
N GLY A 18 5.30 8.84 3.31
CA GLY A 18 5.31 7.48 2.76
C GLY A 18 5.19 7.45 1.24
N ARG A 19 4.32 8.30 0.67
CA ARG A 19 4.21 8.47 -0.79
C ARG A 19 5.48 9.04 -1.41
N GLN A 20 6.15 9.99 -0.76
CA GLN A 20 7.41 10.55 -1.27
C GLN A 20 8.50 9.49 -1.33
N TYR A 21 8.67 8.70 -0.27
CA TYR A 21 9.60 7.57 -0.25
C TYR A 21 9.25 6.51 -1.30
N MET A 22 7.97 6.16 -1.42
CA MET A 22 7.51 5.21 -2.45
C MET A 22 7.80 5.70 -3.87
N GLN A 23 7.63 7.00 -4.14
CA GLN A 23 7.95 7.60 -5.43
C GLN A 23 9.45 7.65 -5.68
N ALA A 24 10.27 7.96 -4.65
CA ALA A 24 11.73 7.96 -4.76
C ALA A 24 12.30 6.56 -5.01
N GLY A 25 11.66 5.51 -4.47
CA GLY A 25 12.04 4.12 -4.72
C GLY A 25 11.66 3.62 -6.12
N SER A 26 10.68 4.25 -6.77
CA SER A 26 10.24 3.88 -8.12
C SER A 26 10.97 4.72 -9.17
N LEU A 27 11.69 4.08 -10.10
CA LEU A 27 11.95 4.69 -11.42
C LEU A 27 10.57 4.98 -12.05
N ALA A 28 10.15 6.24 -12.01
CA ALA A 28 8.75 6.69 -12.07
C ALA A 28 8.02 6.50 -13.42
N SER A 29 8.41 5.55 -14.28
CA SER A 29 7.77 5.36 -15.58
C SER A 29 7.57 3.92 -16.08
N THR A 30 8.08 2.87 -15.41
CA THR A 30 8.07 1.51 -16.03
C THR A 30 7.51 0.36 -15.18
N VAL A 31 7.24 0.53 -13.88
CA VAL A 31 7.13 -0.63 -12.97
C VAL A 31 5.76 -0.85 -12.33
N ARG A 32 4.79 0.08 -12.38
CA ARG A 32 3.52 -0.09 -11.63
C ARG A 32 2.71 -1.34 -11.99
N SER A 33 2.74 -1.77 -13.26
CA SER A 33 2.09 -3.02 -13.70
C SER A 33 2.93 -4.28 -13.42
N ARG A 34 4.27 -4.12 -13.30
CA ARG A 34 5.24 -5.20 -13.06
C ARG A 34 5.48 -5.47 -11.57
N SER A 35 5.26 -4.50 -10.69
CA SER A 35 5.49 -4.62 -9.24
C SER A 35 4.59 -5.63 -8.54
N LEU A 36 3.48 -6.00 -9.19
CA LEU A 36 2.49 -6.97 -8.73
C LEU A 36 2.67 -8.34 -9.41
N SER A 37 3.86 -8.63 -9.94
CA SER A 37 4.16 -9.91 -10.58
C SER A 37 5.43 -10.54 -10.01
N LYS A 38 5.47 -11.87 -10.00
CA LYS A 38 6.69 -12.64 -9.70
C LYS A 38 7.89 -12.25 -10.58
N ASP A 39 7.63 -11.77 -11.79
CA ASP A 39 8.64 -11.37 -12.77
C ASP A 39 9.05 -9.89 -12.63
N ALA A 40 8.73 -9.25 -11.50
CA ALA A 40 9.16 -7.89 -11.21
C ALA A 40 10.70 -7.80 -11.25
N PRO A 41 11.26 -6.78 -11.95
CA PRO A 41 12.70 -6.56 -11.94
C PRO A 41 13.20 -6.39 -10.51
N GLU A 42 14.42 -6.85 -10.25
CA GLU A 42 15.07 -6.59 -8.97
C GLU A 42 15.20 -5.09 -8.76
N ILE A 43 14.79 -4.65 -7.57
CA ILE A 43 14.94 -3.26 -7.13
C ILE A 43 16.39 -3.05 -6.69
N SER A 44 16.92 -1.85 -6.90
CA SER A 44 18.26 -1.52 -6.37
C SER A 44 18.24 -1.46 -4.84
N PRO A 45 19.40 -1.60 -4.17
CA PRO A 45 19.48 -1.43 -2.72
C PRO A 45 18.94 -0.08 -2.24
N GLU A 46 19.18 0.99 -3.00
CA GLU A 46 18.68 2.33 -2.69
C GLU A 46 17.14 2.37 -2.75
N SER A 47 16.55 1.80 -3.81
CA SER A 47 15.10 1.67 -3.93
C SER A 47 14.51 0.83 -2.80
N ALA A 48 15.17 -0.26 -2.40
CA ALA A 48 14.74 -1.10 -1.28
C ALA A 48 14.68 -0.30 0.03
N VAL A 49 15.70 0.52 0.31
CA VAL A 49 15.70 1.43 1.48
C VAL A 49 14.53 2.40 1.41
N GLN A 50 14.26 3.00 0.25
CA GLN A 50 13.12 3.92 0.09
C GLN A 50 11.78 3.22 0.33
N TYR A 51 11.58 2.01 -0.20
CA TYR A 51 10.35 1.25 0.05
C TYR A 51 10.19 0.84 1.52
N GLN A 52 11.28 0.50 2.21
CA GLN A 52 11.24 0.23 3.66
C GLN A 52 10.84 1.48 4.46
N GLN A 53 11.38 2.65 4.10
CA GLN A 53 10.99 3.92 4.71
C GLN A 53 9.51 4.23 4.46
N ALA A 54 9.01 3.98 3.25
CA ALA A 54 7.60 4.13 2.94
C ALA A 54 6.71 3.20 3.78
N VAL A 55 7.08 1.92 3.94
CA VAL A 55 6.35 0.96 4.80
C VAL A 55 6.29 1.46 6.24
N ALA A 56 7.39 2.01 6.77
CA ALA A 56 7.42 2.55 8.13
C ALA A 56 6.44 3.72 8.29
N MET A 57 6.45 4.67 7.35
CA MET A 57 5.52 5.81 7.35
C MET A 57 4.06 5.38 7.26
N PHE A 58 3.72 4.46 6.35
CA PHE A 58 2.36 3.96 6.24
C PHE A 58 1.93 3.18 7.50
N THR A 59 2.84 2.44 8.12
CA THR A 59 2.55 1.72 9.36
C THR A 59 2.24 2.68 10.51
N GLN A 60 3.00 3.76 10.65
CA GLN A 60 2.70 4.80 11.64
C GLN A 60 1.35 5.49 11.33
N ALA A 61 1.08 5.82 10.06
CA ALA A 61 -0.20 6.39 9.67
C ALA A 61 -1.40 5.48 10.02
N ILE A 62 -1.28 4.16 9.76
CA ILE A 62 -2.30 3.16 10.09
C ILE A 62 -2.52 3.07 11.60
N SER A 63 -1.46 3.18 12.41
CA SER A 63 -1.59 3.15 13.88
C SER A 63 -2.39 4.32 14.43
N ILE A 64 -2.35 5.48 13.76
CA ILE A 64 -3.08 6.69 14.15
C ILE A 64 -4.48 6.71 13.53
N TYR A 65 -4.59 6.33 12.25
CA TYR A 65 -5.83 6.30 11.50
C TYR A 65 -6.03 4.93 10.81
N PRO A 66 -6.57 3.93 11.54
CA PRO A 66 -6.74 2.57 11.05
C PRO A 66 -7.78 2.42 9.93
N ASP A 67 -8.51 3.48 9.59
CA ASP A 67 -9.50 3.51 8.51
C ASP A 67 -8.95 4.17 7.23
N SER A 68 -7.62 4.35 7.15
CA SER A 68 -6.96 4.91 5.98
C SER A 68 -6.74 3.87 4.90
N ALA A 69 -7.67 3.78 3.95
CA ALA A 69 -7.51 2.92 2.76
C ALA A 69 -6.21 3.24 2.00
N GLU A 70 -5.86 4.53 1.92
CA GLU A 70 -4.65 4.97 1.23
C GLU A 70 -3.36 4.46 1.89
N ALA A 71 -3.29 4.48 3.23
CA ALA A 71 -2.11 4.01 3.94
C ALA A 71 -1.90 2.51 3.76
N TYR A 72 -2.98 1.72 3.82
CA TYR A 72 -2.92 0.29 3.54
C TYR A 72 -2.49 -0.01 2.11
N MET A 73 -3.06 0.68 1.11
CA MET A 73 -2.65 0.51 -0.29
C MET A 73 -1.17 0.85 -0.48
N GLY A 74 -0.72 1.99 0.05
CA GLY A 74 0.68 2.41 -0.03
C GLY A 74 1.61 1.36 0.57
N ARG A 75 1.25 0.79 1.73
CA ARG A 75 2.02 -0.27 2.37
C ARG A 75 2.03 -1.56 1.55
N ALA A 76 0.88 -2.00 1.03
CA ALA A 76 0.77 -3.19 0.18
C ALA A 76 1.67 -3.10 -1.06
N TYR A 77 1.67 -1.95 -1.75
CA TYR A 77 2.55 -1.74 -2.90
C TYR A 77 4.03 -1.84 -2.51
N CYS A 78 4.45 -1.16 -1.44
CA CYS A 78 5.84 -1.19 -1.00
C CYS A 78 6.28 -2.60 -0.58
N LYS A 79 5.44 -3.32 0.18
CA LYS A 79 5.68 -4.73 0.54
C LYS A 79 5.81 -5.63 -0.69
N SER A 80 4.99 -5.41 -1.72
CA SER A 80 5.07 -6.14 -2.99
C SER A 80 6.38 -5.87 -3.72
N PHE A 81 6.83 -4.60 -3.79
CA PHE A 81 8.14 -4.25 -4.37
C PHE A 81 9.31 -4.89 -3.62
N LEU A 82 9.19 -4.97 -2.29
CA LEU A 82 10.16 -5.62 -1.41
C LEU A 82 10.09 -7.15 -1.43
N LYS A 83 9.19 -7.74 -2.24
CA LYS A 83 8.97 -9.19 -2.32
C LYS A 83 8.72 -9.83 -0.94
N MET A 84 7.98 -9.13 -0.08
CA MET A 84 7.53 -9.67 1.21
C MET A 84 6.44 -10.73 1.02
N ASP A 85 6.00 -11.35 2.12
CA ASP A 85 4.96 -12.38 2.09
C ASP A 85 3.70 -11.86 1.37
N CYS A 86 3.20 -12.65 0.42
CA CYS A 86 2.05 -12.27 -0.38
C CYS A 86 0.77 -12.20 0.45
N ASN A 87 0.67 -12.98 1.53
CA ASN A 87 -0.46 -12.93 2.45
C ASN A 87 -0.52 -11.57 3.15
N ASP A 88 0.62 -11.04 3.59
CA ASP A 88 0.71 -9.71 4.21
C ASP A 88 0.31 -8.58 3.23
N VAL A 89 0.62 -8.74 1.94
CA VAL A 89 0.22 -7.80 0.88
C VAL A 89 -1.29 -7.87 0.64
N ILE A 90 -1.84 -9.08 0.55
CA ILE A 90 -3.28 -9.31 0.37
C ILE A 90 -4.07 -8.77 1.57
N GLU A 91 -3.60 -9.01 2.79
CA GLU A 91 -4.22 -8.49 4.00
C GLU A 91 -4.29 -6.96 3.99
N ASP A 92 -3.21 -6.29 3.60
CA ASP A 92 -3.22 -4.82 3.46
C ASP A 92 -4.26 -4.37 2.41
N PHE A 93 -4.37 -5.04 1.26
CA PHE A 93 -5.42 -4.72 0.30
C PHE A 93 -6.84 -4.98 0.83
N GLN A 94 -7.06 -6.07 1.58
CA GLN A 94 -8.36 -6.36 2.19
C GLN A 94 -8.75 -5.31 3.25
N ASN A 95 -7.76 -4.82 4.01
CA ASN A 95 -7.96 -3.72 4.93
C ASN A 95 -8.32 -2.41 4.20
N ALA A 96 -7.67 -2.13 3.07
CA ALA A 96 -8.01 -0.98 2.23
C ALA A 96 -9.44 -1.09 1.64
N GLU A 97 -9.81 -2.26 1.13
CA GLU A 97 -11.17 -2.53 0.65
C GLU A 97 -12.20 -2.29 1.76
N SER A 98 -11.95 -2.83 2.94
CA SER A 98 -12.84 -2.69 4.10
C SER A 98 -13.00 -1.23 4.52
N ALA A 99 -11.92 -0.44 4.50
CA ALA A 99 -11.96 0.99 4.75
C ALA A 99 -12.81 1.75 3.73
N TYR A 100 -12.67 1.45 2.43
CA TYR A 100 -13.54 2.04 1.41
C TYR A 100 -15.01 1.64 1.58
N ARG A 101 -15.30 0.39 1.94
CA ARG A 101 -16.67 -0.08 2.18
C ARG A 101 -17.32 0.65 3.36
N ARG A 102 -16.59 0.85 4.46
CA ARG A 102 -17.07 1.60 5.64
C ARG A 102 -17.42 3.05 5.32
N ARG A 103 -16.74 3.65 4.33
CA ARG A 103 -16.98 5.02 3.87
C ARG A 103 -17.99 5.10 2.71
N GLU A 104 -18.68 4.00 2.41
CA GLU A 104 -19.64 3.86 1.31
C GLU A 104 -19.03 4.11 -0.08
N GLN A 105 -17.71 4.03 -0.19
CA GLN A 105 -16.95 4.22 -1.44
C GLN A 105 -16.92 2.90 -2.23
N THR A 106 -18.11 2.41 -2.61
CA THR A 106 -18.31 1.09 -3.20
C THR A 106 -17.51 0.86 -4.48
N ASN A 107 -17.35 1.89 -5.32
CA ASN A 107 -16.56 1.80 -6.55
C ASN A 107 -15.09 1.52 -6.23
N GLU A 108 -14.51 2.21 -5.24
CA GLU A 108 -13.12 1.99 -4.84
C GLU A 108 -12.93 0.63 -4.19
N ALA A 109 -13.86 0.22 -3.33
CA ALA A 109 -13.83 -1.13 -2.76
C ALA A 109 -13.84 -2.22 -3.85
N ASN A 110 -14.68 -2.07 -4.87
CA ASN A 110 -14.73 -3.01 -5.99
C ASN A 110 -13.45 -2.98 -6.84
N ASN A 111 -12.83 -1.81 -7.01
CA ASN A 111 -11.51 -1.69 -7.65
C ASN A 111 -10.46 -2.49 -6.88
N ILE A 112 -10.44 -2.40 -5.55
CA ILE A 112 -9.52 -3.18 -4.71
C ILE A 112 -9.82 -4.68 -4.79
N SER A 113 -11.08 -5.09 -4.79
CA SER A 113 -11.45 -6.50 -4.97
C SER A 113 -10.92 -7.08 -6.28
N ARG A 114 -10.98 -6.31 -7.37
CA ARG A 114 -10.39 -6.70 -8.66
C ARG A 114 -8.86 -6.75 -8.60
N LEU A 115 -8.23 -5.79 -7.93
CA LEU A 115 -6.79 -5.73 -7.74
C LEU A 115 -6.27 -6.94 -6.96
N ILE A 116 -6.94 -7.34 -5.88
CA ILE A 116 -6.58 -8.53 -5.09
C ILE A 116 -6.60 -9.78 -5.97
N LYS A 117 -7.66 -9.97 -6.76
CA LYS A 117 -7.77 -11.11 -7.69
C LYS A 117 -6.66 -11.12 -8.73
N GLU A 118 -6.32 -9.95 -9.28
CA GLU A 118 -5.21 -9.81 -10.23
C GLU A 118 -3.87 -10.15 -9.58
N TYR A 119 -3.62 -9.65 -8.37
CA TYR A 119 -2.41 -9.92 -7.62
C TYR A 119 -2.26 -11.42 -7.32
N MET A 120 -3.30 -12.06 -6.76
CA MET A 120 -3.31 -13.50 -6.48
C MET A 120 -3.00 -14.32 -7.73
N ASN A 121 -3.64 -14.01 -8.86
CA ASN A 121 -3.38 -14.69 -10.13
C ASN A 121 -1.92 -14.54 -10.58
N LYS A 122 -1.38 -13.30 -10.55
CA LYS A 122 0.02 -13.03 -10.91
C LYS A 122 1.03 -13.69 -9.98
N MET A 123 0.67 -13.91 -8.71
CA MET A 123 1.49 -14.61 -7.73
C MET A 123 1.25 -16.13 -7.71
N GLY A 124 0.30 -16.64 -8.49
CA GLY A 124 -0.04 -18.08 -8.54
C GLY A 124 -0.73 -18.58 -7.27
N ILE A 125 -1.43 -17.71 -6.55
CA ILE A 125 -2.19 -18.01 -5.32
C ILE A 125 -3.64 -18.33 -5.71
N GLN A 126 -4.15 -19.46 -5.24
CA GLN A 126 -5.52 -19.94 -5.50
C GLN A 126 -6.47 -19.59 -4.36
#